data_AF-A0A9X0CFI1-F1
#
_entry.id   AF-A0A9X0CFI1-F1
#
_cell.length_a   1.000
_cell.length_b   1.000
_cell.length_c   1.000
_cell.angle_alpha   90.00
_cell.angle_beta   90.00
_cell.angle_gamma   90.00
#
_symmetry.space_group_name_H-M   'P 1'
#
loop_
_entity.id
_entity.type
_entity.pdbx_description
1 polymer ?
#
loop_
_entity_poly.entity_id
_entity_poly.type
_entity_poly.pdbx_seq_one_letter_code
_entity_poly.pdbx_strand_id
1 'polypeptide(L)'
;MENCEVDFKSAVENYQELSNTSKYMLCIQDKIVDEKCDSLRQKWEALANCIPERVETLKGELLSWNSFHDKLDAFLAWVEEMEGFTKIEKPRDETEAVQQLKGLEEFQSNFRCRQDSFESLVKEGREVRLHASMGEEAERLGDKLTKLTDRWDEMLRWAAGRYQLLVLSRHYLDSSKHVVQYLEKIEEKLSSAKDIPPAVLEKIKEESRKAKAKVDLWKQQCLDLDVVVKDGHLMLQQESSGQAVAFDEKLGNLNMEWHTVILDVEEKKKSIEKTAKKWWDFTRNKLKMIRWLKKKEGDAQMQKRD
;
A
#
# COMPACT_ATOMS: atom_id res chain seq x y z
N MET A 1 -14.04 8.55 -121.70
CA MET A 1 -13.92 7.26 -121.00
C MET A 1 -12.69 7.23 -120.11
N GLU A 2 -11.53 7.69 -120.57
CA GLU A 2 -10.27 7.73 -119.78
C GLU A 2 -10.36 8.47 -118.42
N ASN A 3 -11.01 9.65 -118.33
CA ASN A 3 -11.14 10.35 -117.04
C ASN A 3 -11.91 9.55 -115.99
N CYS A 4 -12.94 8.80 -116.40
CA CYS A 4 -13.77 8.02 -115.46
C CYS A 4 -13.01 6.80 -114.90
N GLU A 5 -12.08 6.25 -115.69
CA GLU A 5 -11.24 5.12 -115.28
C GLU A 5 -10.14 5.55 -114.30
N VAL A 6 -9.56 6.74 -114.52
CA VAL A 6 -8.61 7.36 -113.59
C VAL A 6 -9.30 7.72 -112.27
N ASP A 7 -10.51 8.31 -112.32
CA ASP A 7 -11.29 8.64 -111.14
C ASP A 7 -11.70 7.39 -110.35
N PHE A 8 -12.07 6.30 -111.03
CA PHE A 8 -12.40 5.02 -110.40
C PHE A 8 -11.18 4.38 -109.74
N LYS A 9 -10.02 4.38 -110.41
CA LYS A 9 -8.78 3.85 -109.85
C LYS A 9 -8.34 4.64 -108.61
N SER A 10 -8.42 5.97 -108.67
CA SER A 10 -8.15 6.84 -107.52
C SER A 10 -9.13 6.59 -106.37
N ALA A 11 -10.42 6.39 -106.66
CA ALA A 11 -11.41 6.05 -105.63
C ALA A 11 -11.15 4.67 -104.97
N VAL A 12 -10.69 3.68 -105.74
CA VAL A 12 -10.30 2.36 -105.21
C VAL A 12 -9.06 2.47 -104.33
N GLU A 13 -8.04 3.22 -104.74
CA GLU A 13 -6.83 3.48 -103.93
C GLU A 13 -7.18 4.20 -102.62
N ASN A 14 -8.01 5.26 -102.68
CA ASN A 14 -8.50 5.97 -101.50
C ASN A 14 -9.30 5.05 -100.56
N TYR A 15 -10.15 4.16 -101.09
CA TYR A 15 -10.91 3.21 -100.28
C TYR A 15 -9.99 2.16 -99.61
N GLN A 16 -8.95 1.71 -100.31
CA GLN A 16 -7.95 0.79 -99.74
C GLN A 16 -7.15 1.47 -98.63
N GLU A 17 -6.74 2.73 -98.80
CA GLU A 17 -6.09 3.51 -97.75
C GLU A 17 -6.99 3.74 -96.53
N LEU A 18 -8.27 4.06 -96.75
CA LEU A 18 -9.26 4.22 -95.68
C LEU A 18 -9.50 2.88 -94.94
N SER A 19 -9.55 1.77 -95.67
CA SER A 19 -9.67 0.43 -95.10
C SER A 19 -8.43 0.06 -94.26
N ASN A 20 -7.24 0.37 -94.75
CA ASN A 20 -5.99 0.11 -94.05
C ASN A 20 -5.87 0.97 -92.78
N THR A 21 -6.17 2.27 -92.86
CA THR A 21 -6.21 3.16 -91.69
C THR A 21 -7.24 2.73 -90.65
N SER A 22 -8.43 2.28 -91.08
CA SER A 22 -9.43 1.70 -90.16
C SER A 22 -8.90 0.45 -89.45
N LYS A 23 -8.18 -0.44 -90.15
CA LYS A 23 -7.54 -1.62 -89.53
C LYS A 23 -6.45 -1.24 -88.54
N TYR A 24 -5.61 -0.24 -88.86
CA TYR A 24 -4.59 0.26 -87.94
C TYR A 24 -5.19 0.90 -86.69
N MET A 25 -6.25 1.71 -86.84
CA MET A 25 -6.96 2.30 -85.69
C MET A 25 -7.56 1.23 -84.78
N LEU A 26 -8.19 0.19 -85.34
CA LEU A 26 -8.73 -0.92 -84.56
C LEU A 26 -7.62 -1.65 -83.77
N CYS A 27 -6.50 -1.94 -84.43
CA CYS A 27 -5.33 -2.57 -83.79
C CYS A 27 -4.71 -1.70 -82.66
N ILE A 28 -4.65 -0.38 -82.86
CA ILE A 28 -4.19 0.55 -81.81
C ILE A 28 -5.17 0.55 -80.63
N GLN A 29 -6.48 0.55 -80.92
CA GLN A 29 -7.51 0.54 -79.89
C GLN A 29 -7.50 -0.78 -79.08
N ASP A 30 -7.32 -1.93 -79.75
CA ASP A 30 -7.15 -3.23 -79.10
C ASP A 30 -5.92 -3.23 -78.18
N LYS A 31 -4.78 -2.71 -78.64
CA LYS A 31 -3.56 -2.58 -77.81
C LYS A 31 -3.76 -1.72 -76.56
N ILE A 32 -4.44 -0.57 -76.69
CA ILE A 32 -4.74 0.31 -75.54
C ILE A 32 -5.64 -0.39 -74.53
N VAL A 33 -6.62 -1.17 -75.01
CA VAL A 33 -7.52 -1.94 -74.15
C VAL A 33 -6.74 -3.05 -73.44
N ASP A 34 -5.87 -3.77 -74.15
CA ASP A 34 -5.01 -4.82 -73.57
C ASP A 34 -4.08 -4.25 -72.49
N GLU A 35 -3.37 -3.16 -72.76
CA GLU A 35 -2.48 -2.50 -71.79
C GLU A 35 -3.23 -2.06 -70.52
N LYS A 36 -4.45 -1.52 -70.66
CA LYS A 36 -5.30 -1.15 -69.52
C LYS A 36 -5.76 -2.38 -68.74
N CYS A 37 -6.14 -3.45 -69.43
CA CYS A 37 -6.55 -4.70 -68.80
C CYS A 37 -5.40 -5.33 -68.03
N ASP A 38 -4.18 -5.30 -68.57
CA ASP A 38 -2.98 -5.83 -67.91
C ASP A 38 -2.58 -4.96 -66.71
N SER A 39 -2.69 -3.63 -66.82
CA SER A 39 -2.49 -2.74 -65.66
C SER A 39 -3.51 -3.00 -64.55
N LEU A 40 -4.77 -3.24 -64.89
CA LEU A 40 -5.81 -3.59 -63.91
C LEU A 40 -5.56 -4.97 -63.30
N ARG A 41 -5.14 -5.96 -64.09
CA ARG A 41 -4.74 -7.29 -63.61
C ARG A 41 -3.60 -7.20 -62.62
N GLN A 42 -2.53 -6.46 -62.93
CA GLN A 42 -1.40 -6.28 -62.02
C GLN A 42 -1.81 -5.60 -60.70
N LYS A 43 -2.65 -4.56 -60.75
CA LYS A 43 -3.16 -3.90 -59.53
C LYS A 43 -4.04 -4.84 -58.70
N TRP A 44 -4.88 -5.63 -59.37
CA TRP A 44 -5.72 -6.64 -58.72
C TRP A 44 -4.88 -7.73 -58.06
N GLU A 45 -3.88 -8.27 -58.76
CA GLU A 45 -2.97 -9.28 -58.22
C GLU A 45 -2.17 -8.74 -57.04
N ALA A 46 -1.64 -7.51 -57.13
CA ALA A 46 -0.96 -6.86 -56.01
C ALA A 46 -1.90 -6.73 -54.79
N LEU A 47 -3.13 -6.27 -54.99
CA LEU A 47 -4.12 -6.16 -53.93
C LEU A 47 -4.49 -7.54 -53.35
N ALA A 48 -4.73 -8.53 -54.21
CA ALA A 48 -5.08 -9.90 -53.82
C ALA A 48 -3.97 -10.57 -53.01
N ASN A 49 -2.70 -10.22 -53.27
CA ASN A 49 -1.55 -10.71 -52.51
C ASN A 49 -1.36 -9.97 -51.18
N CYS A 50 -1.67 -8.66 -51.10
CA CYS A 50 -1.52 -7.87 -49.87
C CYS A 50 -2.68 -8.08 -48.87
N ILE A 51 -3.90 -8.38 -49.33
CA ILE A 51 -5.05 -8.56 -48.44
C ILE A 51 -4.83 -9.69 -47.40
N PRO A 52 -4.37 -10.90 -47.78
CA PRO A 52 -4.10 -11.97 -46.81
C PRO A 52 -3.10 -11.57 -45.72
N GLU A 53 -1.99 -10.92 -46.10
CA GLU A 53 -0.98 -10.43 -45.16
C GLU A 53 -1.55 -9.41 -44.17
N ARG A 54 -2.36 -8.47 -44.67
CA ARG A 54 -3.04 -7.47 -43.84
C ARG A 54 -4.05 -8.11 -42.89
N VAL A 55 -4.82 -9.09 -43.37
CA VAL A 55 -5.78 -9.84 -42.55
C VAL A 55 -5.06 -10.59 -41.43
N GLU A 56 -3.93 -11.24 -41.73
CA GLU A 56 -3.16 -11.98 -40.73
C GLU A 56 -2.55 -11.05 -39.68
N THR A 57 -2.03 -9.90 -40.10
CA THR A 57 -1.52 -8.87 -39.18
C THR A 57 -2.62 -8.37 -38.25
N LEU A 58 -3.80 -8.01 -38.79
CA LEU A 58 -4.93 -7.53 -37.99
C LEU A 58 -5.45 -8.59 -37.00
N LYS A 59 -5.44 -9.88 -37.39
CA LYS A 59 -5.78 -10.98 -36.47
C LYS A 59 -4.78 -11.08 -35.33
N GLY A 60 -3.47 -11.00 -35.64
CA GLY A 60 -2.42 -11.01 -34.64
C GLY A 60 -2.53 -9.84 -33.65
N GLU A 61 -2.76 -8.63 -34.16
CA GLU A 61 -2.99 -7.42 -33.35
C GLU A 61 -4.22 -7.59 -32.45
N LEU A 62 -5.33 -8.10 -32.99
CA LEU A 62 -6.56 -8.33 -32.22
C LEU A 62 -6.35 -9.37 -31.10
N LEU A 63 -5.62 -10.45 -31.36
CA LEU A 63 -5.29 -11.46 -30.34
C LEU A 63 -4.42 -10.86 -29.23
N SER A 64 -3.41 -10.08 -29.59
CA SER A 64 -2.56 -9.38 -28.63
C SER A 64 -3.36 -8.39 -27.78
N TRP A 65 -4.26 -7.65 -28.42
CA TRP A 65 -5.15 -6.69 -27.77
C TRP A 65 -6.05 -7.38 -26.73
N ASN A 66 -6.72 -8.48 -27.11
CA ASN A 66 -7.56 -9.24 -26.19
C ASN A 66 -6.75 -9.82 -25.02
N SER A 67 -5.57 -10.38 -25.29
CA SER A 67 -4.70 -10.91 -24.24
C SER A 67 -4.26 -9.83 -23.25
N PHE A 68 -3.95 -8.62 -23.73
CA PHE A 68 -3.62 -7.49 -22.86
C PHE A 68 -4.81 -7.11 -21.97
N HIS A 69 -6.02 -7.01 -22.53
CA HIS A 69 -7.22 -6.69 -21.74
C HIS A 69 -7.51 -7.75 -20.68
N ASP A 70 -7.39 -9.04 -21.00
CA ASP A 70 -7.59 -10.12 -20.05
C ASP A 70 -6.59 -10.03 -18.88
N LYS A 71 -5.31 -9.75 -19.18
CA LYS A 71 -4.29 -9.52 -18.13
C LYS A 71 -4.63 -8.29 -17.28
N LEU A 72 -5.06 -7.20 -17.91
CA LEU A 72 -5.39 -5.95 -17.23
C LEU A 72 -6.57 -6.14 -16.27
N ASP A 73 -7.64 -6.76 -16.74
CA ASP A 73 -8.84 -7.00 -15.93
C ASP A 73 -8.54 -8.00 -14.80
N ALA A 74 -7.74 -9.04 -15.05
CA ALA A 74 -7.28 -9.95 -14.00
C ALA A 74 -6.43 -9.23 -12.94
N PHE A 75 -5.56 -8.31 -13.36
CA PHE A 75 -4.73 -7.54 -12.43
C PHE A 75 -5.57 -6.54 -11.61
N LEU A 76 -6.53 -5.87 -12.24
CA LEU A 76 -7.46 -4.97 -11.55
C LEU A 76 -8.31 -5.70 -10.51
N ALA A 77 -8.83 -6.88 -10.85
CA ALA A 77 -9.59 -7.71 -9.92
C ALA A 77 -8.72 -8.16 -8.73
N TRP A 78 -7.46 -8.51 -8.99
CA TRP A 78 -6.51 -8.85 -7.93
C TRP A 78 -6.21 -7.64 -7.02
N VAL A 79 -6.00 -6.44 -7.57
CA VAL A 79 -5.81 -5.22 -6.75
C VAL A 79 -7.04 -4.97 -5.88
N GLU A 80 -8.24 -5.13 -6.42
CA GLU A 80 -9.50 -4.98 -5.67
C GLU A 80 -9.64 -6.00 -4.53
N GLU A 81 -9.25 -7.26 -4.76
CA GLU A 81 -9.18 -8.28 -3.71
C GLU A 81 -8.22 -7.85 -2.60
N MET A 82 -7.02 -7.38 -2.98
CA MET A 82 -6.00 -6.96 -2.03
C MET A 82 -6.46 -5.73 -1.22
N GLU A 83 -7.22 -4.81 -1.82
CA GLU A 83 -7.77 -3.64 -1.11
C GLU A 83 -8.73 -4.05 0.01
N GLY A 84 -9.36 -5.23 -0.10
CA GLY A 84 -10.14 -5.83 0.97
C GLY A 84 -9.35 -6.04 2.27
N PHE A 85 -8.03 -6.28 2.17
CA PHE A 85 -7.15 -6.48 3.33
C PHE A 85 -6.78 -5.19 4.06
N THR A 86 -7.13 -4.01 3.51
CA THR A 86 -6.84 -2.74 4.17
C THR A 86 -7.71 -2.48 5.41
N LYS A 87 -8.80 -3.24 5.59
CA LYS A 87 -9.81 -3.08 6.65
C LYS A 87 -9.40 -3.64 8.04
N ILE A 88 -8.12 -3.92 8.28
CA ILE A 88 -7.68 -4.62 9.50
C ILE A 88 -7.56 -3.66 10.68
N GLU A 89 -8.27 -3.97 11.76
CA GLU A 89 -8.27 -3.22 13.02
C GLU A 89 -6.95 -3.28 13.78
N LYS A 90 -6.75 -2.33 14.70
CA LYS A 90 -5.59 -2.26 15.59
C LYS A 90 -5.47 -3.56 16.41
N PRO A 91 -4.25 -4.08 16.65
CA PRO A 91 -4.06 -5.22 17.53
C PRO A 91 -4.39 -4.86 18.99
N ARG A 92 -5.12 -5.76 19.68
CA ARG A 92 -5.51 -5.64 21.10
C ARG A 92 -4.41 -6.12 22.03
N ASP A 93 -3.60 -7.07 21.59
CA ASP A 93 -2.48 -7.61 22.36
C ASP A 93 -1.27 -7.91 21.46
N GLU A 94 -0.14 -8.25 22.10
CA GLU A 94 1.12 -8.56 21.41
C GLU A 94 0.97 -9.73 20.42
N THR A 95 0.15 -10.73 20.76
CA THR A 95 -0.05 -11.93 19.93
C THR A 95 -0.80 -11.55 18.65
N GLU A 96 -1.86 -10.75 18.77
CA GLU A 96 -2.59 -10.20 17.64
C GLU A 96 -1.70 -9.30 16.78
N ALA A 97 -0.83 -8.48 17.38
CA ALA A 97 0.14 -7.66 16.65
C ALA A 97 1.12 -8.53 15.82
N VAL A 98 1.61 -9.63 16.39
CA VAL A 98 2.49 -10.59 15.68
C VAL A 98 1.74 -11.29 14.54
N GLN A 99 0.48 -11.69 14.75
CA GLN A 99 -0.33 -12.30 13.69
C GLN A 99 -0.59 -11.33 12.53
N GLN A 100 -0.96 -10.09 12.84
CA GLN A 100 -1.17 -9.06 11.82
C GLN A 100 0.13 -8.71 11.07
N LEU A 101 1.30 -8.73 11.73
CA LEU A 101 2.59 -8.54 11.07
C LEU A 101 2.85 -9.63 10.03
N LYS A 102 2.60 -10.90 10.36
CA LYS A 102 2.77 -12.02 9.42
C LYS A 102 1.85 -11.88 8.20
N GLY A 103 0.58 -11.55 8.43
CA GLY A 103 -0.36 -11.30 7.33
C GLY A 103 0.09 -10.14 6.43
N LEU A 104 0.65 -9.08 7.02
CA LEU A 104 1.21 -7.96 6.25
C LEU A 104 2.48 -8.35 5.48
N GLU A 105 3.34 -9.20 6.02
CA GLU A 105 4.52 -9.74 5.33
C GLU A 105 4.11 -10.58 4.10
N GLU A 106 3.06 -11.40 4.23
CA GLU A 106 2.46 -12.15 3.12
C GLU A 106 1.84 -11.22 2.07
N PHE A 107 1.12 -10.18 2.50
CA PHE A 107 0.61 -9.14 1.61
C PHE A 107 1.74 -8.48 0.81
N GLN A 108 2.79 -8.00 1.49
CA GLN A 108 3.94 -7.37 0.82
C GLN A 108 4.68 -8.35 -0.10
N SER A 109 4.74 -9.64 0.27
CA SER A 109 5.31 -10.69 -0.58
C SER A 109 4.51 -10.86 -1.88
N ASN A 110 3.18 -10.86 -1.80
CA ASN A 110 2.31 -10.94 -2.98
C ASN A 110 2.51 -9.78 -3.95
N PHE A 111 2.72 -8.56 -3.43
CA PHE A 111 3.07 -7.38 -4.23
C PHE A 111 4.45 -7.55 -4.89
N ARG A 112 5.48 -7.92 -4.12
CA ARG A 112 6.83 -8.15 -4.67
C ARG A 112 6.83 -9.18 -5.80
N CYS A 113 6.11 -10.30 -5.63
CA CYS A 113 6.03 -11.35 -6.65
C CYS A 113 5.31 -10.90 -7.94
N ARG A 114 4.50 -9.83 -7.89
CA ARG A 114 3.75 -9.31 -9.04
C ARG A 114 4.33 -8.03 -9.63
N GLN A 115 5.40 -7.50 -9.05
CA GLN A 115 5.97 -6.23 -9.47
C GLN A 115 6.40 -6.25 -10.95
N ASP A 116 7.13 -7.28 -11.39
CA ASP A 116 7.53 -7.42 -12.79
C ASP A 116 6.31 -7.53 -13.72
N SER A 117 5.27 -8.25 -13.29
CA SER A 117 4.02 -8.38 -14.05
C SER A 117 3.27 -7.05 -14.17
N PHE A 118 3.25 -6.25 -13.11
CA PHE A 118 2.67 -4.92 -13.10
C PHE A 118 3.43 -3.99 -14.05
N GLU A 119 4.75 -3.93 -13.93
CA GLU A 119 5.59 -3.08 -14.77
C GLU A 119 5.48 -3.45 -16.25
N SER A 120 5.47 -4.75 -16.55
CA SER A 120 5.25 -5.28 -17.90
C SER A 120 3.87 -4.91 -18.44
N LEU A 121 2.81 -5.09 -17.64
CA LEU A 121 1.44 -4.75 -18.03
C LEU A 121 1.26 -3.25 -18.29
N VAL A 122 1.83 -2.39 -17.45
CA VAL A 122 1.76 -0.93 -17.65
C VAL A 122 2.54 -0.54 -18.90
N LYS A 123 3.68 -1.18 -19.17
CA LYS A 123 4.45 -0.95 -20.41
C LYS A 123 3.66 -1.39 -21.65
N GLU A 124 3.14 -2.62 -21.66
CA GLU A 124 2.28 -3.17 -22.72
C GLU A 124 1.08 -2.25 -22.97
N GLY A 125 0.43 -1.77 -21.92
CA GLY A 125 -0.70 -0.85 -22.02
C GLY A 125 -0.35 0.51 -22.61
N ARG A 126 0.84 1.06 -22.31
CA ARG A 126 1.33 2.30 -22.96
C ARG A 126 1.60 2.08 -24.44
N GLU A 127 2.18 0.94 -24.82
CA GLU A 127 2.43 0.58 -26.22
C GLU A 127 1.11 0.41 -26.99
N VAL A 128 0.14 -0.32 -26.43
CA VAL A 128 -1.21 -0.48 -27.01
C VAL A 128 -1.89 0.87 -27.19
N ARG A 129 -1.81 1.77 -26.19
CA ARG A 129 -2.37 3.12 -26.27
C ARG A 129 -1.73 3.96 -27.39
N LEU A 130 -0.43 3.82 -27.64
CA LEU A 130 0.27 4.53 -28.72
C LEU A 130 -0.16 4.04 -30.11
N HIS A 131 -0.46 2.75 -30.24
CA HIS A 131 -0.87 2.14 -31.51
C HIS A 131 -2.37 2.23 -31.78
N ALA A 132 -3.19 2.47 -30.75
CA ALA A 132 -4.60 2.75 -30.91
C ALA A 132 -4.80 4.06 -31.69
N SER A 133 -5.71 4.05 -32.68
CA SER A 133 -6.10 5.29 -33.38
C SER A 133 -6.58 6.31 -32.36
N MET A 134 -5.96 7.50 -32.34
CA MET A 134 -6.27 8.57 -31.38
C MET A 134 -7.79 8.79 -31.30
N GLY A 135 -8.36 8.46 -30.13
CA GLY A 135 -9.81 8.39 -29.94
C GLY A 135 -10.17 8.02 -28.50
N GLU A 136 -11.48 7.96 -28.22
CA GLU A 136 -12.05 7.74 -26.88
C GLU A 136 -11.53 6.47 -26.19
N GLU A 137 -11.28 5.40 -26.95
CA GLU A 137 -10.79 4.13 -26.41
C GLU A 137 -9.36 4.24 -25.87
N ALA A 138 -8.49 4.99 -26.54
CA ALA A 138 -7.11 5.20 -26.12
C ALA A 138 -7.04 6.04 -24.83
N GLU A 139 -7.92 7.03 -24.69
CA GLU A 139 -8.04 7.81 -23.46
C GLU A 139 -8.61 6.98 -22.30
N ARG A 140 -9.66 6.19 -22.55
CA ARG A 140 -10.24 5.28 -21.56
C ARG A 140 -9.22 4.26 -21.05
N LEU A 141 -8.38 3.71 -21.93
CA LEU A 141 -7.29 2.83 -21.54
C LEU A 141 -6.23 3.57 -20.72
N GLY A 142 -5.89 4.80 -21.11
CA GLY A 142 -5.01 5.68 -20.34
C GLY A 142 -5.49 5.86 -18.91
N ASP A 143 -6.75 6.24 -18.73
CA ASP A 143 -7.37 6.42 -17.42
C ASP A 143 -7.35 5.14 -16.57
N LYS A 144 -7.63 3.98 -17.19
CA LYS A 144 -7.56 2.68 -16.50
C LYS A 144 -6.14 2.39 -15.99
N LEU A 145 -5.12 2.62 -16.82
CA LEU A 145 -3.72 2.38 -16.47
C LEU A 145 -3.23 3.34 -15.38
N THR A 146 -3.61 4.61 -15.44
CA THR A 146 -3.32 5.60 -14.40
C THR A 146 -3.95 5.18 -13.07
N LYS A 147 -5.25 4.87 -13.06
CA LYS A 147 -5.94 4.40 -11.84
C LYS A 147 -5.33 3.13 -11.27
N LEU A 148 -4.94 2.17 -12.11
CA LEU A 148 -4.27 0.96 -11.66
C LEU A 148 -2.93 1.28 -10.99
N THR A 149 -2.17 2.21 -11.58
CA THR A 149 -0.86 2.62 -11.04
C THR A 149 -1.00 3.34 -9.71
N ASP A 150 -1.95 4.28 -9.63
CA ASP A 150 -2.23 5.03 -8.40
C ASP A 150 -2.64 4.09 -7.26
N ARG A 151 -3.57 3.15 -7.52
CA ARG A 151 -4.01 2.14 -6.54
C ARG A 151 -2.85 1.25 -6.10
N TRP A 152 -2.01 0.79 -7.03
CA TRP A 152 -0.83 -0.02 -6.70
C TRP A 152 0.12 0.73 -5.75
N ASP A 153 0.45 1.97 -6.05
CA ASP A 153 1.36 2.78 -5.24
C ASP A 153 0.74 3.14 -3.87
N GLU A 154 -0.55 3.42 -3.83
CA GLU A 154 -1.31 3.67 -2.60
C GLU A 154 -1.24 2.45 -1.66
N MET A 155 -1.42 1.25 -2.19
CA MET A 155 -1.34 0.01 -1.41
C MET A 155 0.06 -0.29 -0.87
N LEU A 156 1.10 -0.01 -1.66
CA LEU A 156 2.49 -0.11 -1.18
C LEU A 156 2.77 0.88 -0.05
N ARG A 157 2.30 2.12 -0.19
CA ARG A 157 2.43 3.17 0.84
C ARG A 157 1.69 2.80 2.12
N TRP A 158 0.44 2.33 1.98
CA TRP A 158 -0.37 1.81 3.08
C TRP A 158 0.36 0.67 3.80
N ALA A 159 0.91 -0.31 3.06
CA ALA A 159 1.59 -1.44 3.65
C ALA A 159 2.86 -1.04 4.42
N ALA A 160 3.60 -0.04 3.93
CA ALA A 160 4.77 0.50 4.63
C ALA A 160 4.37 1.19 5.95
N GLY A 161 3.35 2.05 5.92
CA GLY A 161 2.83 2.72 7.13
C GLY A 161 2.25 1.72 8.14
N ARG A 162 1.49 0.73 7.66
CA ARG A 162 0.90 -0.32 8.51
C ARG A 162 1.98 -1.16 9.19
N TYR A 163 3.09 -1.45 8.52
CA TYR A 163 4.22 -2.19 9.09
C TYR A 163 4.84 -1.43 10.26
N GLN A 164 5.14 -0.14 10.07
CA GLN A 164 5.67 0.71 11.14
C GLN A 164 4.73 0.76 12.35
N LEU A 165 3.43 0.96 12.12
CA LEU A 165 2.41 0.96 13.17
C LEU A 165 2.40 -0.35 13.96
N LEU A 166 2.46 -1.49 13.28
CA LEU A 166 2.41 -2.80 13.92
C LEU A 166 3.67 -3.13 14.71
N VAL A 167 4.86 -2.82 14.18
CA VAL A 167 6.14 -3.02 14.89
C VAL A 167 6.15 -2.21 16.19
N LEU A 168 5.74 -0.94 16.12
CA LEU A 168 5.64 -0.07 17.29
C LEU A 168 4.59 -0.59 18.28
N SER A 169 3.39 -0.95 17.79
CA SER A 169 2.32 -1.50 18.62
C SER A 169 2.76 -2.77 19.35
N ARG A 170 3.48 -3.67 18.68
CA ARG A 170 4.01 -4.90 19.28
C ARG A 170 5.01 -4.59 20.40
N HIS A 171 6.04 -3.77 20.10
CA HIS A 171 7.04 -3.38 21.09
C HIS A 171 6.41 -2.73 22.32
N TYR A 172 5.39 -1.90 22.08
CA TYR A 172 4.62 -1.23 23.11
C TYR A 172 3.82 -2.21 23.99
N LEU A 173 3.05 -3.12 23.37
CA LEU A 173 2.20 -4.08 24.08
C LEU A 173 3.05 -5.02 24.95
N ASP A 174 4.21 -5.45 24.44
CA ASP A 174 5.19 -6.24 25.20
C ASP A 174 5.77 -5.45 26.39
N SER A 175 6.25 -4.23 26.14
CA SER A 175 6.82 -3.36 27.19
C SER A 175 5.81 -3.05 28.29
N SER A 176 4.56 -2.75 27.92
CA SER A 176 3.46 -2.48 28.85
C SER A 176 3.19 -3.69 29.76
N LYS A 177 3.08 -4.89 29.16
CA LYS A 177 2.91 -6.15 29.90
C LYS A 177 4.04 -6.37 30.90
N HIS A 178 5.29 -6.12 30.51
CA HIS A 178 6.45 -6.24 31.40
C HIS A 178 6.40 -5.26 32.59
N VAL A 179 5.98 -4.01 32.36
CA VAL A 179 5.83 -3.01 33.42
C VAL A 179 4.69 -3.37 34.37
N VAL A 180 3.52 -3.75 33.84
CA VAL A 180 2.36 -4.16 34.65
C VAL A 180 2.72 -5.33 35.56
N GLN A 181 3.31 -6.40 35.01
CA GLN A 181 3.74 -7.57 35.79
C GLN A 181 4.77 -7.22 36.87
N TYR A 182 5.64 -6.23 36.61
CA TYR A 182 6.61 -5.78 37.59
C TYR A 182 5.94 -5.04 38.75
N LEU A 183 4.95 -4.19 38.45
CA LEU A 183 4.17 -3.45 39.46
C LEU A 183 3.31 -4.39 40.30
N GLU A 184 2.66 -5.38 39.68
CA GLU A 184 1.86 -6.41 40.38
C GLU A 184 2.72 -7.17 41.40
N LYS A 185 3.95 -7.56 41.03
CA LYS A 185 4.89 -8.21 41.96
C LYS A 185 5.28 -7.32 43.14
N ILE A 186 5.40 -6.01 42.93
CA ILE A 186 5.69 -5.06 44.02
C ILE A 186 4.46 -4.94 44.93
N GLU A 187 3.26 -4.84 44.35
CA GLU A 187 2.00 -4.73 45.08
C GLU A 187 1.70 -6.00 45.90
N GLU A 188 1.97 -7.18 45.36
CA GLU A 188 1.86 -8.46 46.06
C GLU A 188 2.82 -8.53 47.27
N LYS A 189 4.09 -8.14 47.08
CA LYS A 189 5.08 -8.07 48.17
C LYS A 189 4.66 -7.07 49.26
N LEU A 190 4.03 -5.95 48.90
CA LEU A 190 3.53 -4.95 49.84
C LEU A 190 2.28 -5.44 50.58
N SER A 191 1.38 -6.12 49.89
CA SER A 191 0.08 -6.57 50.42
C SER A 191 0.20 -7.79 51.34
N SER A 192 1.20 -8.64 51.09
CA SER A 192 1.46 -9.86 51.88
C SER A 192 2.32 -9.63 53.14
N ALA A 193 2.96 -8.47 53.28
CA ALA A 193 3.91 -8.24 54.35
C ALA A 193 3.24 -7.77 55.65
N LYS A 194 3.25 -8.63 56.68
CA LYS A 194 2.79 -8.32 58.05
C LYS A 194 3.74 -7.39 58.83
N ASP A 195 5.04 -7.40 58.52
CA ASP A 195 6.07 -6.50 59.08
C ASP A 195 7.12 -6.29 57.97
N ILE A 196 7.40 -5.04 57.58
CA ILE A 196 8.40 -4.72 56.54
C ILE A 196 9.65 -4.13 57.23
N PRO A 197 10.77 -4.86 57.28
CA PRO A 197 12.01 -4.32 57.83
C PRO A 197 12.46 -3.06 57.06
N PRO A 198 13.09 -2.06 57.72
CA PRO A 198 13.55 -0.83 57.06
C PRO A 198 14.44 -1.07 55.82
N ALA A 199 15.29 -2.10 55.86
CA ALA A 199 16.14 -2.48 54.73
C ALA A 199 15.34 -3.02 53.52
N VAL A 200 14.20 -3.67 53.76
CA VAL A 200 13.29 -4.15 52.71
C VAL A 200 12.51 -2.96 52.12
N LEU A 201 12.13 -1.98 52.94
CA LEU A 201 11.49 -0.75 52.49
C LEU A 201 12.41 0.07 51.55
N GLU A 202 13.70 0.18 51.88
CA GLU A 202 14.69 0.83 51.01
C GLU A 202 14.92 0.06 49.70
N LYS A 203 14.90 -1.28 49.72
CA LYS A 203 14.90 -2.09 48.49
C LYS A 203 13.66 -1.83 47.63
N ILE A 204 12.47 -1.76 48.24
CA ILE A 204 11.21 -1.47 47.53
C ILE A 204 11.24 -0.06 46.93
N LYS A 205 11.79 0.94 47.63
CA LYS A 205 11.99 2.30 47.08
C LYS A 205 12.92 2.29 45.86
N GLU A 206 14.03 1.56 45.93
CA GLU A 206 14.95 1.48 44.80
C GLU A 206 14.31 0.74 43.62
N GLU A 207 13.55 -0.33 43.85
CA GLU A 207 12.76 -1.00 42.80
C GLU A 207 11.68 -0.07 42.21
N SER A 208 11.00 0.73 43.04
CA SER A 208 10.02 1.71 42.58
C SER A 208 10.67 2.87 41.80
N ARG A 209 11.88 3.31 42.18
CA ARG A 209 12.68 4.30 41.43
C ARG A 209 13.12 3.74 40.07
N LYS A 210 13.50 2.47 40.01
CA LYS A 210 13.82 1.77 38.75
C LYS A 210 12.58 1.60 37.86
N ALA A 211 11.42 1.27 38.44
CA ALA A 211 10.15 1.27 37.71
C ALA A 211 9.84 2.65 37.12
N LYS A 212 10.00 3.71 37.91
CA LYS A 212 9.83 5.10 37.47
C LYS A 212 10.74 5.45 36.30
N ALA A 213 12.03 5.11 36.38
CA ALA A 213 12.96 5.34 35.29
C ALA A 213 12.57 4.57 34.00
N LYS A 214 12.05 3.35 34.12
CA LYS A 214 11.51 2.59 32.97
C LYS A 214 10.25 3.23 32.39
N VAL A 215 9.33 3.72 33.24
CA VAL A 215 8.12 4.44 32.81
C VAL A 215 8.49 5.76 32.14
N ASP A 216 9.47 6.49 32.66
CA ASP A 216 9.91 7.77 32.08
C ASP A 216 10.66 7.56 30.74
N LEU A 217 11.50 6.52 30.63
CA LEU A 217 12.11 6.11 29.34
C LEU A 217 11.05 5.69 28.32
N TRP A 218 10.05 4.92 28.77
CA TRP A 218 8.93 4.51 27.94
C TRP A 218 8.09 5.70 27.47
N LYS A 219 7.78 6.68 28.34
CA LYS A 219 7.15 7.95 27.93
C LYS A 219 7.94 8.67 26.83
N GLN A 220 9.27 8.61 26.91
CA GLN A 220 10.15 9.20 25.92
C GLN A 220 10.07 8.46 24.58
N GLN A 221 9.98 7.12 24.59
CA GLN A 221 9.74 6.30 23.40
C GLN A 221 8.33 6.48 22.82
N CYS A 222 7.36 6.93 23.61
CA CYS A 222 6.02 7.24 23.13
C CYS A 222 5.93 8.56 22.35
N LEU A 223 6.92 9.45 22.47
CA LEU A 223 7.05 10.60 21.57
C LEU A 223 7.30 10.16 20.12
N ASP A 224 7.93 8.99 19.91
CA ASP A 224 8.11 8.42 18.57
C ASP A 224 6.77 7.96 18.00
N LEU A 225 5.84 7.50 18.85
CA LEU A 225 4.47 7.15 18.47
C LEU A 225 3.67 8.41 18.10
N ASP A 226 3.82 9.51 18.85
CA ASP A 226 3.18 10.79 18.55
C ASP A 226 3.64 11.35 17.19
N VAL A 227 4.93 11.20 16.86
CA VAL A 227 5.48 11.57 15.55
C VAL A 227 4.89 10.70 14.44
N VAL A 228 4.81 9.38 14.62
CA VAL A 228 4.25 8.47 13.61
C VAL A 228 2.74 8.66 13.44
N VAL A 229 2.00 8.94 14.51
CA VAL A 229 0.58 9.29 14.47
C VAL A 229 0.38 10.62 13.75
N LYS A 230 1.22 11.62 14.03
CA LYS A 230 1.19 12.91 13.35
C LYS A 230 1.54 12.80 11.87
N ASP A 231 2.56 12.03 11.52
CA ASP A 231 2.94 11.77 10.13
C ASP A 231 1.84 10.98 9.41
N GLY A 232 1.20 10.03 10.10
CA GLY A 232 -0.02 9.35 9.63
C GLY A 232 -1.16 10.33 9.33
N HIS A 233 -1.46 11.27 10.24
CA HIS A 233 -2.47 12.32 10.02
C HIS A 233 -2.11 13.24 8.83
N LEU A 234 -0.83 13.60 8.67
CA LEU A 234 -0.35 14.41 7.56
C LEU A 234 -0.48 13.71 6.20
N MET A 235 -0.23 12.40 6.15
CA MET A 235 -0.42 11.60 4.93
C MET A 235 -1.91 11.50 4.54
N LEU A 236 -2.82 11.40 5.52
CA LEU A 236 -4.27 11.34 5.30
C LEU A 236 -4.88 12.67 4.86
N GLN A 237 -4.33 13.81 5.30
CA GLN A 237 -4.78 15.14 4.88
C GLN A 237 -4.55 15.44 3.40
N GLN A 238 -3.71 14.65 2.72
CA GLN A 238 -3.44 14.80 1.29
C GLN A 238 -4.44 14.06 0.38
N GLU A 239 -5.35 13.24 0.94
CA GLU A 239 -6.31 12.43 0.16
C GLU A 239 -7.77 12.74 0.52
N SER A 240 -8.55 13.13 -0.49
CA SER A 240 -9.97 13.43 -0.38
C SER A 240 -10.84 12.17 -0.54
N SER A 241 -10.74 11.21 0.39
CA SER A 241 -11.63 10.03 0.38
C SER A 241 -12.19 9.73 1.77
N GLY A 242 -13.45 9.25 1.84
CA GLY A 242 -14.16 8.98 3.09
C GLY A 242 -13.52 7.89 3.97
N GLN A 243 -12.55 7.13 3.45
CA GLN A 243 -11.78 6.15 4.22
C GLN A 243 -10.70 6.81 5.11
N ALA A 244 -10.21 7.99 4.71
CA ALA A 244 -9.26 8.77 5.50
C ALA A 244 -9.89 9.22 6.84
N VAL A 245 -11.17 9.57 6.85
CA VAL A 245 -11.92 10.03 8.05
C VAL A 245 -12.06 8.92 9.09
N ALA A 246 -12.35 7.69 8.66
CA ALA A 246 -12.51 6.55 9.58
C ALA A 246 -11.18 6.12 10.23
N PHE A 247 -10.05 6.33 9.54
CA PHE A 247 -8.72 6.06 10.09
C PHE A 247 -8.21 7.21 10.98
N ASP A 248 -8.55 8.46 10.65
CA ASP A 248 -8.30 9.67 11.46
C ASP A 248 -8.98 9.57 12.84
N GLU A 249 -10.26 9.18 12.87
CA GLU A 249 -11.01 8.96 14.12
C GLU A 249 -10.38 7.85 14.97
N LYS A 250 -9.90 6.77 14.34
CA LYS A 250 -9.20 5.67 15.03
C LYS A 250 -7.84 6.09 15.59
N LEU A 251 -7.08 6.94 14.89
CA LEU A 251 -5.83 7.51 15.38
C LEU A 251 -6.08 8.46 16.57
N GLY A 252 -7.12 9.29 16.49
CA GLY A 252 -7.53 10.16 17.59
C GLY A 252 -7.95 9.38 18.85
N ASN A 253 -8.76 8.32 18.68
CA ASN A 253 -9.18 7.45 19.77
C ASN A 253 -8.00 6.73 20.43
N LEU A 254 -7.06 6.25 19.61
CA LEU A 254 -5.82 5.64 20.11
C LEU A 254 -5.01 6.60 20.96
N ASN A 255 -4.88 7.85 20.53
CA ASN A 255 -4.15 8.88 21.26
C ASN A 255 -4.84 9.23 22.60
N MET A 256 -6.18 9.26 22.63
CA MET A 256 -6.94 9.49 23.87
C MET A 256 -6.83 8.32 24.86
N GLU A 257 -6.98 7.08 24.40
CA GLU A 257 -6.81 5.89 25.24
C GLU A 257 -5.38 5.83 25.79
N TRP A 258 -4.40 6.19 24.98
CA TRP A 258 -3.00 6.29 25.38
C TRP A 258 -2.79 7.30 26.52
N HIS A 259 -3.34 8.51 26.40
CA HIS A 259 -3.30 9.50 27.46
C HIS A 259 -3.99 9.01 28.74
N THR A 260 -5.04 8.21 28.61
CA THR A 260 -5.75 7.61 29.75
C THR A 260 -4.84 6.62 30.51
N VAL A 261 -4.13 5.75 29.80
CA VAL A 261 -3.17 4.81 30.41
C VAL A 261 -2.03 5.55 31.12
N ILE A 262 -1.52 6.65 30.55
CA ILE A 262 -0.51 7.49 31.23
C ILE A 262 -1.04 8.01 32.57
N LEU A 263 -2.29 8.47 32.59
CA LEU A 263 -2.93 8.99 33.80
C LEU A 263 -3.07 7.90 34.87
N ASP A 264 -3.55 6.71 34.49
CA ASP A 264 -3.74 5.58 35.39
C ASP A 264 -2.41 5.12 36.02
N VAL A 265 -1.35 5.03 35.21
CA VAL A 265 0.00 4.68 35.69
C VAL A 265 0.53 5.74 36.67
N GLU A 266 0.30 7.03 36.39
CA GLU A 266 0.74 8.11 37.27
C GLU A 266 -0.07 8.15 38.58
N GLU A 267 -1.36 7.85 38.53
CA GLU A 267 -2.20 7.74 39.71
C GLU A 267 -1.79 6.56 40.60
N LYS A 268 -1.55 5.39 40.00
CA LYS A 268 -1.08 4.19 40.71
C LYS A 268 0.28 4.46 41.38
N LYS A 269 1.21 5.11 40.67
CA LYS A 269 2.50 5.55 41.24
C LYS A 269 2.32 6.48 42.44
N LYS A 270 1.50 7.53 42.33
CA LYS A 270 1.22 8.46 43.46
C LYS A 270 0.63 7.72 44.66
N SER A 271 -0.23 6.73 44.43
CA SER A 271 -0.82 5.90 45.49
C SER A 271 0.26 5.07 46.23
N ILE A 272 1.18 4.46 45.49
CA ILE A 272 2.31 3.71 46.06
C ILE A 272 3.23 4.63 46.88
N GLU A 273 3.59 5.81 46.35
CA GLU A 273 4.42 6.80 47.06
C GLU A 273 3.77 7.27 48.37
N LYS A 274 2.47 7.55 48.36
CA LYS A 274 1.71 7.90 49.58
C LYS A 274 1.74 6.78 50.62
N THR A 275 1.53 5.54 50.18
CA THR A 275 1.50 4.36 51.07
C THR A 275 2.88 4.09 51.66
N ALA A 276 3.93 4.18 50.86
CA ALA A 276 5.32 4.06 51.32
C ALA A 276 5.68 5.12 52.37
N LYS A 277 5.22 6.37 52.18
CA LYS A 277 5.43 7.45 53.15
C LYS A 277 4.74 7.15 54.50
N LYS A 278 3.47 6.73 54.47
CA LYS A 278 2.73 6.34 55.69
C LYS A 278 3.46 5.24 56.47
N TRP A 279 3.94 4.22 55.75
CA TRP A 279 4.72 3.15 56.34
C TRP A 279 6.03 3.62 56.98
N TRP A 280 6.72 4.58 56.34
CA TRP A 280 7.94 5.15 56.90
C TRP A 280 7.69 5.91 58.20
N ASP A 281 6.64 6.74 58.23
CA ASP A 281 6.25 7.47 59.45
C ASP A 281 5.87 6.50 60.58
N PHE A 282 5.13 5.43 60.27
CA PHE A 282 4.78 4.39 61.22
C PHE A 282 6.02 3.69 61.79
N THR A 283 6.93 3.22 60.93
CA THR A 283 8.17 2.55 61.35
C THR A 283 9.07 3.46 62.18
N ARG A 284 9.20 4.74 61.79
CA ARG A 284 9.93 5.74 62.57
C ARG A 284 9.32 5.91 63.96
N ASN A 285 8.00 6.00 64.04
CA ASN A 285 7.28 6.18 65.31
C ASN A 285 7.37 4.91 66.19
N LYS A 286 7.24 3.71 65.61
CA LYS A 286 7.47 2.42 66.28
C LYS A 286 8.87 2.36 66.90
N LEU A 287 9.91 2.72 66.16
CA LEU A 287 11.30 2.75 66.66
C LEU A 287 11.54 3.80 67.76
N LYS A 288 10.86 4.95 67.69
CA LYS A 288 10.88 5.95 68.79
C LYS A 288 10.22 5.39 70.05
N MET A 289 9.06 4.74 69.91
CA MET A 289 8.34 4.11 71.02
C MET A 289 9.18 3.03 71.70
N ILE A 290 9.81 2.13 70.92
CA ILE A 290 10.69 1.07 71.45
C ILE A 290 11.86 1.67 72.21
N ARG A 291 12.52 2.71 71.67
CA ARG A 291 13.61 3.40 72.38
C ARG A 291 13.15 4.04 73.68
N TRP A 292 11.98 4.67 73.68
CA TRP A 292 11.40 5.27 74.87
C TRP A 292 11.06 4.21 75.93
N LEU A 293 10.44 3.10 75.54
CA LEU A 293 10.13 1.99 76.43
C LEU A 293 11.39 1.40 77.06
N LYS A 294 12.42 1.10 76.26
CA LYS A 294 13.71 0.61 76.77
C LYS A 294 14.35 1.56 77.77
N LYS A 295 14.28 2.87 77.52
CA LYS A 295 14.79 3.88 78.46
C LYS A 295 14.00 3.84 79.78
N LYS A 296 12.67 3.84 79.72
CA LYS A 296 11.81 3.80 80.90
C LYS A 296 11.94 2.52 81.71
N GLU A 297 12.13 1.39 81.04
CA GLU A 297 12.39 0.11 81.69
C GLU A 297 13.74 0.10 82.42
N GLY A 298 14.79 0.68 81.82
CA GLY A 298 16.08 0.88 82.48
C GLY A 298 15.98 1.81 83.70
N ASP A 299 15.28 2.94 83.58
CA ASP A 299 15.06 3.88 84.68
C ASP A 299 14.32 3.19 85.86
N ALA A 300 13.30 2.39 85.56
CA ALA A 300 12.53 1.65 86.57
C ALA A 300 13.31 0.50 87.24
N GLN A 301 14.24 -0.14 86.52
CA GLN A 301 15.12 -1.16 87.09
C GLN A 301 16.18 -0.56 88.02
N MET A 302 16.66 0.66 87.75
CA MET A 302 17.57 1.40 88.62
C MET A 302 16.87 1.81 89.92
N GLN A 303 15.62 2.33 89.83
CA GLN A 303 14.80 2.67 91.01
C GLN A 303 14.44 1.47 91.92
N LYS A 304 14.59 0.22 91.45
CA LYS A 304 14.37 -0.98 92.27
C LYS A 304 15.64 -1.49 92.97
N ARG A 305 16.81 -0.93 92.65
CA ARG A 305 18.11 -1.33 93.20
C ARG A 305 18.64 -0.39 94.29
N ASP A 306 18.03 0.78 94.42
CA ASP A 306 18.21 1.75 95.52
C ASP A 306 17.14 1.54 96.60
#